data_AF-T0YDQ3-F1
#
_entry.id   AF-T0YDQ3-F1
#
_cell.length_a   1.000
_cell.length_b   1.000
_cell.length_c   1.000
_cell.angle_alpha   90.00
_cell.angle_beta   90.00
_cell.angle_gamma   90.00
#
_symmetry.space_group_name_H-M   'P 1'
#
loop_
_entity.id
_entity.type
_entity.pdbx_description
1 polymer ?
#
loop_
_entity_poly.entity_id
_entity_poly.type
_entity_poly.pdbx_seq_one_letter_code
_entity_poly.pdbx_strand_id
1 'polypeptide(L)'
;MQDVYRQGERRFVVGRIESGRLAVGDTVAIGAAGHRATITAIAGWPTPPAQSAGAGQSVALELAPEVVVARGDLLYHPSAAPLRARRLATRIFWLRQEPLRLGESFQLRLATAESRSASAPSNGWCGSMISPPRPAPKCHRRGSPTSP
;
A
#
# COMPACT_ATOMS: atom_id res chain seq x y z
N MET A 1 5.95 -2.93 -8.75
CA MET A 1 6.95 -3.62 -9.60
C MET A 1 6.91 -5.09 -9.25
N GLN A 2 6.75 -5.96 -10.26
CA GLN A 2 6.43 -7.37 -10.04
C GLN A 2 7.66 -8.26 -10.15
N ASP A 3 8.44 -8.11 -11.22
CA ASP A 3 9.63 -8.93 -11.46
C ASP A 3 10.67 -8.25 -12.37
N VAL A 4 11.92 -8.74 -12.34
CA VAL A 4 13.02 -8.33 -13.23
C VAL A 4 13.38 -9.50 -14.12
N TYR A 5 13.30 -9.31 -15.42
CA TYR A 5 13.78 -10.28 -16.40
C TYR A 5 15.14 -9.86 -16.95
N ARG A 6 15.99 -10.84 -17.24
CA ARG A 6 17.25 -10.65 -17.99
C ARG A 6 17.14 -11.42 -19.29
N GLN A 7 17.44 -10.76 -20.41
CA GLN A 7 17.51 -11.39 -21.72
C GLN A 7 18.85 -11.04 -22.35
N GLY A 8 19.80 -11.98 -22.28
CA GLY A 8 21.20 -11.71 -22.56
C GLY A 8 21.75 -10.66 -21.59
N GLU A 9 22.36 -9.60 -22.15
CA GLU A 9 22.90 -8.48 -21.39
C GLU A 9 21.83 -7.46 -20.94
N ARG A 10 20.60 -7.52 -21.49
CA ARG A 10 19.57 -6.51 -21.24
C ARG A 10 18.71 -6.86 -20.04
N ARG A 11 18.38 -5.85 -19.24
CA ARG A 11 17.52 -5.96 -18.06
C ARG A 11 16.17 -5.27 -18.30
N PHE A 12 15.09 -6.00 -18.09
CA PHE A 12 13.73 -5.49 -18.18
C PHE A 12 13.05 -5.51 -16.82
N VAL A 13 12.46 -4.38 -16.45
CA VAL A 13 11.59 -4.26 -15.29
C VAL A 13 10.16 -4.51 -15.74
N VAL A 14 9.50 -5.50 -15.14
CA VAL A 14 8.16 -5.91 -15.53
C VAL A 14 7.15 -5.57 -14.45
N GLY A 15 6.01 -5.08 -14.91
CA GLY A 15 4.88 -4.79 -14.06
C GLY A 15 3.67 -4.33 -14.85
N ARG A 16 2.58 -4.13 -14.12
CA ARG A 16 1.35 -3.56 -14.63
C ARG A 16 1.32 -2.06 -14.38
N ILE A 17 0.83 -1.30 -15.35
CA ILE A 17 0.54 0.12 -15.18
C ILE A 17 -0.80 0.24 -14.46
N GLU A 18 -0.78 0.65 -13.20
CA GLU A 18 -2.01 0.82 -12.41
C GLU A 18 -2.75 2.11 -12.77
N SER A 19 -2.02 3.17 -13.15
CA SER A 19 -2.61 4.46 -13.49
C SER A 19 -1.70 5.27 -14.40
N GLY A 20 -2.29 6.13 -15.24
CA GLY A 20 -1.55 7.05 -16.12
C GLY A 20 -1.06 6.39 -17.42
N ARG A 21 -0.05 7.03 -18.02
CA ARG A 21 0.60 6.59 -19.26
C ARG A 21 2.10 6.84 -19.15
N LEU A 22 2.88 5.97 -19.77
CA LEU A 22 4.33 6.04 -19.87
C LEU A 22 4.71 5.97 -21.35
N ALA A 23 5.74 6.69 -21.75
CA ALA A 23 6.31 6.67 -23.11
C ALA A 23 7.82 6.43 -23.07
N VAL A 24 8.35 5.96 -24.21
CA VAL A 24 9.80 5.93 -24.42
C VAL A 24 10.35 7.36 -24.37
N GLY A 25 11.43 7.56 -23.61
CA GLY A 25 12.02 8.86 -23.33
C GLY A 25 11.55 9.50 -22.02
N ASP A 26 10.50 8.98 -21.37
CA ASP A 26 10.04 9.52 -20.09
C ASP A 26 11.06 9.27 -18.99
N THR A 27 11.26 10.29 -18.14
CA THR A 27 12.02 10.15 -16.90
C THR A 27 11.09 9.70 -15.78
N VAL A 28 11.46 8.60 -15.12
CA VAL A 28 10.70 7.99 -14.04
C VAL A 28 11.57 7.84 -12.80
N ALA A 29 10.93 7.84 -11.64
CA ALA A 29 11.56 7.58 -10.35
C ALA A 29 11.06 6.25 -9.78
N ILE A 30 11.93 5.53 -9.08
CA ILE A 30 11.65 4.17 -8.62
C ILE A 30 11.92 4.02 -7.12
N GLY A 31 10.98 3.33 -6.48
CA GLY A 31 11.06 2.88 -5.10
C GLY A 31 11.03 4.00 -4.08
N ALA A 32 11.25 3.61 -2.83
CA ALA A 32 11.34 4.52 -1.69
C ALA A 32 12.65 5.32 -1.64
N ALA A 33 13.65 4.99 -2.46
CA ALA A 33 14.84 5.82 -2.61
C ALA A 33 14.65 6.92 -3.67
N GLY A 34 13.77 6.70 -4.66
CA GLY A 34 13.51 7.67 -5.72
C GLY A 34 14.62 7.76 -6.77
N HIS A 35 15.32 6.65 -7.04
CA HIS A 35 16.31 6.60 -8.11
C HIS A 35 15.65 6.95 -9.44
N ARG A 36 16.28 7.85 -10.21
CA ARG A 36 15.77 8.31 -11.49
C ARG A 36 16.37 7.47 -12.61
N ALA A 37 15.53 7.11 -13.58
CA ALA A 37 15.94 6.48 -14.81
C ALA A 37 15.02 6.92 -15.95
N THR A 38 15.51 6.83 -17.17
CA THR A 38 14.78 7.11 -18.39
C THR A 38 14.34 5.81 -19.05
N ILE A 39 13.10 5.75 -19.52
CA ILE A 39 12.59 4.60 -20.28
C ILE A 39 13.22 4.62 -21.66
N THR A 40 14.07 3.64 -21.97
CA THR A 40 14.73 3.54 -23.29
C THR A 40 13.92 2.70 -24.28
N ALA A 41 13.15 1.74 -23.77
CA ALA A 41 12.28 0.90 -24.57
C ALA A 41 11.13 0.34 -23.74
N ILE A 42 9.98 0.16 -24.40
CA ILE A 42 8.84 -0.62 -23.89
C ILE A 42 8.75 -1.88 -24.74
N ALA A 43 9.23 -2.99 -24.19
CA ALA A 43 9.15 -4.29 -24.85
C ALA A 43 7.71 -4.81 -24.80
N GLY A 44 7.21 -5.21 -25.96
CA GLY A 44 5.98 -5.99 -26.08
C GLY A 44 6.34 -7.48 -26.12
N TRP A 45 5.56 -8.31 -25.45
CA TRP A 45 5.52 -9.74 -25.70
C TRP A 45 4.11 -10.26 -25.45
N PRO A 46 3.47 -10.96 -26.39
CA PRO A 46 3.93 -11.35 -27.73
C PRO A 46 3.81 -10.24 -28.81
N THR A 47 3.44 -9.03 -28.43
CA THR A 47 3.24 -7.88 -29.32
C THR A 47 4.55 -7.14 -29.66
N PRO A 48 4.60 -6.37 -30.76
CA PRO A 48 5.77 -5.55 -31.07
C PRO A 48 6.04 -4.48 -30.00
N PRO A 49 7.28 -3.96 -29.91
CA PRO A 49 7.62 -2.85 -29.02
C PRO A 49 6.71 -1.65 -29.23
N ALA A 50 6.31 -1.02 -28.14
CA ALA A 50 5.40 0.13 -28.17
C ALA A 50 6.16 1.43 -27.85
N GLN A 51 5.70 2.54 -28.44
CA GLN A 51 6.21 3.87 -28.08
C GLN A 51 5.60 4.40 -26.78
N SER A 52 4.47 3.81 -26.35
CA SER A 52 3.75 4.22 -25.16
C SER A 52 2.87 3.09 -24.63
N ALA A 53 2.59 3.11 -23.33
CA ALA A 53 1.67 2.20 -22.68
C ALA A 53 0.88 2.93 -21.57
N GLY A 54 -0.37 2.53 -21.39
CA GLY A 54 -1.33 3.12 -20.46
C GLY A 54 -1.82 2.16 -19.38
N ALA A 55 -2.62 2.71 -18.47
CA ALA A 55 -3.24 1.98 -17.37
C ALA A 55 -3.95 0.69 -17.83
N GLY A 56 -3.83 -0.36 -17.01
CA GLY A 56 -4.38 -1.68 -17.26
C GLY A 56 -3.44 -2.61 -18.04
N GLN A 57 -2.42 -2.09 -18.72
CA GLN A 57 -1.48 -2.88 -19.52
C GLN A 57 -0.32 -3.43 -18.68
N SER A 58 0.11 -4.66 -18.98
CA SER A 58 1.35 -5.24 -18.48
C SER A 58 2.48 -4.92 -19.45
N VAL A 59 3.59 -4.39 -18.93
CA VAL A 59 4.70 -3.89 -19.73
C VAL A 59 6.04 -4.39 -19.21
N ALA A 60 6.99 -4.52 -20.13
CA ALA A 60 8.39 -4.73 -19.84
C ALA A 60 9.17 -3.47 -20.23
N LEU A 61 9.79 -2.82 -19.26
CA LEU A 61 10.49 -1.55 -19.43
C LEU A 61 12.00 -1.77 -19.35
N GLU A 62 12.72 -1.23 -20.33
CA GLU A 62 14.16 -1.05 -20.23
C GLU A 62 14.45 0.37 -19.72
N LEU A 63 15.40 0.48 -18.80
CA LEU A 63 15.68 1.71 -18.07
C LEU A 63 17.17 2.05 -18.15
N ALA A 64 17.48 3.34 -18.34
CA ALA A 64 18.83 3.87 -18.30
C ALA A 64 18.93 5.06 -17.32
N PRO A 65 19.87 5.06 -16.35
CA PRO A 65 20.78 3.96 -16.03
C PRO A 65 20.04 2.75 -15.46
N GLU A 66 20.69 1.58 -15.47
CA GLU A 66 20.15 0.42 -14.80
C GLU A 66 19.99 0.70 -13.30
N VAL A 67 18.80 0.38 -12.80
CA VAL A 67 18.39 0.67 -11.43
C VAL A 67 18.01 -0.62 -10.75
N VAL A 68 18.49 -0.78 -9.51
CA VAL A 68 18.12 -1.91 -8.67
C VAL A 68 16.70 -1.67 -8.18
N VAL A 69 15.80 -2.57 -8.56
CA VAL A 69 14.39 -2.54 -8.19
C VAL A 69 14.09 -3.74 -7.30
N ALA A 70 13.33 -3.51 -6.23
CA ALA A 70 12.87 -4.54 -5.32
C ALA A 70 11.39 -4.85 -5.58
N ARG A 71 10.97 -6.08 -5.28
CA ARG A 71 9.55 -6.46 -5.35
C ARG A 71 8.74 -5.55 -4.42
N GLY A 72 7.68 -4.95 -4.98
CA GLY A 72 6.86 -3.96 -4.25
C GLY A 72 7.27 -2.50 -4.47
N ASP A 73 8.39 -2.23 -5.15
CA ASP A 73 8.72 -0.85 -5.53
C ASP A 73 7.69 -0.29 -6.51
N LEU A 74 7.43 1.01 -6.38
CA LEU A 74 6.59 1.75 -7.31
C LEU A 74 7.48 2.53 -8.28
N LEU A 75 7.09 2.50 -9.55
CA LEU A 75 7.63 3.36 -10.59
C LEU A 75 6.62 4.48 -10.83
N TYR A 76 7.08 5.72 -10.77
CA TYR A 76 6.22 6.91 -10.83
C TYR A 76 6.91 8.04 -11.56
N HIS A 77 6.11 8.94 -12.13
CA HIS A 77 6.65 10.16 -12.71
C HIS A 77 7.14 11.10 -11.58
N PRO A 78 8.29 11.78 -11.70
CA PRO A 78 8.83 12.63 -10.64
C PRO A 78 7.89 13.75 -10.18
N SER A 79 7.01 14.25 -11.06
CA SER A 79 6.00 15.25 -10.70
C SER A 79 4.77 14.68 -9.96
N ALA A 80 4.62 13.36 -9.93
CA ALA A 80 3.50 12.64 -9.34
C ALA A 80 4.01 11.58 -8.35
N ALA A 81 4.90 11.98 -7.46
CA ALA A 81 5.47 11.07 -6.47
C ALA A 81 4.39 10.50 -5.52
N PRO A 82 4.39 9.19 -5.27
CA PRO A 82 3.44 8.58 -4.34
C PRO A 82 3.70 9.08 -2.92
N LEU A 83 2.62 9.22 -2.15
CA LEU A 83 2.70 9.62 -0.76
C LEU A 83 3.51 8.57 0.04
N ARG A 84 4.56 9.01 0.73
CA ARG A 84 5.35 8.16 1.62
C ARG A 84 4.92 8.39 3.05
N ALA A 85 4.28 7.39 3.65
CA ALA A 85 3.84 7.47 5.04
C ALA A 85 4.10 6.15 5.76
N ARG A 86 4.53 6.24 7.03
CA ARG A 86 4.62 5.09 7.96
C ARG A 86 3.38 4.96 8.85
N ARG A 87 2.45 5.92 8.75
CA ARG A 87 1.17 5.95 9.45
C ARG A 87 0.08 6.30 8.45
N LEU A 88 -1.00 5.54 8.47
CA LEU A 88 -2.16 5.74 7.61
C LEU A 88 -3.41 5.77 8.47
N ALA A 89 -4.22 6.81 8.29
CA ALA A 89 -5.57 6.85 8.83
C ALA A 89 -6.47 6.14 7.83
N THR A 90 -7.09 5.04 8.24
CA THR A 90 -7.96 4.24 7.36
C THR A 90 -9.19 3.76 8.10
N ARG A 91 -10.22 3.39 7.34
CA ARG A 91 -11.38 2.66 7.84
C ARG A 91 -11.18 1.19 7.50
N ILE A 92 -11.26 0.34 8.51
CA ILE A 92 -11.13 -1.10 8.33
C ILE A 92 -12.50 -1.76 8.46
N PHE A 93 -12.76 -2.75 7.61
CA PHE A 93 -13.83 -3.71 7.86
C PHE A 93 -13.20 -4.92 8.54
N TRP A 94 -13.65 -5.19 9.78
CA TRP A 94 -13.10 -6.27 10.59
C TRP A 94 -13.94 -7.53 10.42
N LEU A 95 -13.31 -8.60 9.91
CA LEU A 95 -14.01 -9.83 9.54
C LEU A 95 -13.78 -11.00 10.50
N ARG A 96 -12.95 -10.82 11.54
CA ARG A 96 -12.72 -11.85 12.58
C ARG A 96 -13.77 -11.73 13.70
N GLN A 97 -14.06 -12.85 14.35
CA GLN A 97 -14.94 -12.86 15.52
C GLN A 97 -14.29 -12.16 16.72
N GLU A 98 -12.98 -12.29 16.90
CA GLU A 98 -12.27 -11.63 17.99
C GLU A 98 -12.16 -10.13 17.72
N PRO A 99 -12.44 -9.25 18.71
CA PRO A 99 -12.31 -7.82 18.52
C PRO A 99 -10.86 -7.40 18.29
N LEU A 100 -10.65 -6.44 17.39
CA LEU A 100 -9.35 -5.83 17.14
C LEU A 100 -8.77 -5.24 18.43
N ARG A 101 -7.54 -5.63 18.79
CA ARG A 101 -6.82 -5.01 19.91
C ARG A 101 -5.91 -3.89 19.42
N LEU A 102 -5.89 -2.78 20.17
CA LEU A 102 -4.94 -1.70 19.93
C LEU A 102 -3.51 -2.18 20.18
N GLY A 103 -2.58 -1.86 19.29
CA GLY A 103 -1.19 -2.30 19.34
C GLY A 103 -0.95 -3.72 18.80
N GLU A 104 -2.00 -4.43 18.38
CA GLU A 104 -1.86 -5.73 17.75
C GLU A 104 -1.20 -5.60 16.37
N SER A 105 -0.31 -6.53 16.04
CA SER A 105 0.45 -6.56 14.80
C SER A 105 -0.20 -7.45 13.77
N PHE A 106 -0.35 -6.93 12.55
CA PHE A 106 -0.95 -7.62 11.41
C PHE A 106 -0.04 -7.51 10.18
N GLN A 107 -0.21 -8.42 9.23
CA GLN A 107 0.35 -8.23 7.89
C GLN A 107 -0.58 -7.34 7.07
N LEU A 108 -0.08 -6.17 6.67
CA LEU A 108 -0.77 -5.29 5.75
C LEU A 108 -0.32 -5.62 4.32
N ARG A 109 -1.28 -5.96 3.47
CA ARG A 109 -1.08 -6.08 2.03
C ARG A 109 -1.68 -4.88 1.32
N LEU A 110 -0.85 -4.11 0.64
CA LEU A 110 -1.26 -2.94 -0.15
C LEU A 110 -0.73 -3.09 -1.57
N ALA A 111 -1.62 -3.41 -2.51
CA ALA A 111 -1.27 -3.83 -3.87
C ALA A 111 -0.22 -4.98 -3.86
N THR A 112 0.99 -4.75 -4.40
CA THR A 112 2.08 -5.72 -4.40
C THR A 112 2.99 -5.65 -3.16
N ALA A 113 2.78 -4.69 -2.27
CA ALA A 113 3.60 -4.51 -1.07
C ALA A 113 3.00 -5.27 0.12
N GLU A 114 3.86 -5.94 0.88
CA GLU A 114 3.52 -6.61 2.13
C GLU A 114 4.39 -6.03 3.25
N SER A 115 3.77 -5.63 4.36
CA SER A 115 4.50 -5.05 5.49
C SER A 115 3.81 -5.35 6.83
N ARG A 116 4.62 -5.65 7.84
CA ARG A 116 4.13 -5.79 9.21
C ARG A 116 3.71 -4.41 9.74
N SER A 117 2.46 -4.29 10.16
CA SER A 117 1.85 -3.06 10.64
C SER A 117 1.19 -3.29 12.00
N ALA A 118 1.19 -2.30 12.88
CA ALA A 118 0.46 -2.37 14.14
C ALA A 118 -0.61 -1.27 14.19
N SER A 119 -1.75 -1.55 14.82
CA SER A 119 -2.78 -0.53 15.04
C SER A 119 -2.29 0.52 16.05
N ALA A 120 -2.47 1.80 15.73
CA ALA A 120 -2.15 2.92 16.61
C ALA A 120 -3.43 3.74 16.87
N PRO A 121 -3.58 4.34 18.06
CA PRO A 121 -4.75 5.17 18.36
C PRO A 121 -4.81 6.39 17.43
N SER A 122 -6.03 6.74 16.99
CA SER A 122 -6.31 7.97 16.25
C SER A 122 -7.18 8.92 17.08
N ASN A 123 -6.94 10.24 17.04
CA ASN A 123 -7.72 11.28 17.74
C ASN A 123 -9.17 11.47 17.25
N GLY A 124 -9.74 10.47 16.57
CA GLY A 124 -11.12 10.46 16.02
C GLY A 124 -11.72 9.06 16.00
N TRP A 125 -11.35 8.22 16.97
CA TRP A 125 -11.84 6.84 17.08
C TRP A 125 -13.31 6.86 17.53
N CYS A 126 -14.24 6.72 16.58
CA CYS A 126 -15.65 6.55 16.88
C CYS A 126 -15.90 5.08 17.31
N GLY A 127 -15.67 4.79 18.59
CA GLY A 127 -15.72 3.46 19.18
C GLY A 127 -17.13 2.90 19.38
N SER A 128 -18.06 3.06 18.44
CA SER A 128 -19.45 2.62 18.66
C SER A 128 -19.74 1.14 18.35
N MET A 129 -18.76 0.32 17.95
CA MET A 129 -19.04 -1.07 17.54
C MET A 129 -18.11 -2.14 18.13
N ILE A 130 -17.30 -1.82 19.15
CA ILE A 130 -16.36 -2.80 19.74
C ILE A 130 -16.32 -2.70 21.27
N SER A 131 -17.48 -2.73 21.92
CA SER A 131 -17.56 -3.12 23.32
C SER A 131 -18.81 -3.98 23.53
N PRO A 132 -18.70 -5.20 24.09
CA PRO A 132 -19.88 -5.85 24.63
C PRO A 132 -20.47 -4.93 25.72
N PRO A 133 -21.80 -4.89 25.90
CA PRO A 133 -22.41 -4.06 26.92
C PRO A 133 -21.79 -4.42 28.28
N ARG A 134 -21.10 -3.47 28.92
CA ARG A 134 -20.71 -3.64 30.32
C ARG A 134 -21.99 -3.86 31.12
N PRO A 135 -22.11 -4.92 31.92
CA PRO A 135 -23.26 -5.05 32.81
C PRO A 135 -23.29 -3.84 33.73
N ALA A 136 -24.45 -3.17 33.81
CA ALA A 136 -24.66 -2.02 34.66
C ALA A 136 -24.29 -2.37 36.13
N PRO A 137 -23.62 -1.47 36.87
CA PRO A 137 -23.40 -1.69 38.29
C PRO A 137 -24.76 -1.81 38.98
N LYS A 138 -24.98 -2.91 39.71
CA LYS A 138 -26.17 -3.08 40.56
C LYS A 138 -26.21 -1.94 41.58
N CYS A 139 -27.12 -1.00 41.40
CA CYS A 139 -27.47 -0.02 42.43
C CYS A 139 -28.09 -0.76 43.61
N HIS A 140 -27.28 -1.09 44.62
CA HIS A 140 -27.79 -1.44 45.93
C HIS A 140 -28.48 -0.20 46.52
N ARG A 141 -29.82 -0.27 46.57
CA ARG A 141 -30.70 0.69 47.25
C ARG A 141 -30.29 0.71 48.72
N ARG A 142 -29.52 1.71 49.15
CA ARG A 142 -29.27 1.95 50.58
C ARG A 142 -30.60 2.35 51.20
N GLY A 143 -31.09 1.51 52.11
CA GLY A 143 -32.25 1.80 52.94
C GLY A 143 -31.98 3.04 53.79
N SER A 144 -32.97 3.92 53.85
CA SER A 144 -33.07 5.05 54.76
C SER A 144 -33.23 4.56 56.21
N PRO A 145 -32.50 5.11 57.19
CA PRO A 145 -32.78 4.83 58.60
C PRO A 145 -33.99 5.67 59.05
N THR A 146 -35.04 4.98 59.52
CA THR A 146 -36.13 5.53 60.33
C THR A 146 -35.63 5.73 61.76
N SER A 147 -35.71 6.96 62.26
CA SER A 147 -35.60 7.29 63.68
C SER A 147 -37.01 7.30 64.32
N PRO A 148 -37.19 6.80 65.55
CA PRO A 148 -38.16 7.34 66.48
C PRO A 148 -37.60 8.56 67.24
#